data_AF-A0A6A0QVF4-F1
#
_entry.id   AF-A0A6A0QVF4-F1
#
_cell.length_a   1.000
_cell.length_b   1.000
_cell.length_c   1.000
_cell.angle_alpha   90.00
_cell.angle_beta   90.00
_cell.angle_gamma   90.00
#
_symmetry.space_group_name_H-M   'P 1'
#
loop_
_entity.id
_entity.type
_entity.pdbx_description
1 polymer ?
#
loop_
_entity_poly.entity_id
_entity_poly.type
_entity_poly.pdbx_seq_one_letter_code
_entity_poly.pdbx_strand_id
1 'polypeptide(L)' 'MSGCQNAVEYVYQYIDDELTVTRRARIRWHLRRCGNCIDAFTFETQLKARVSQAGRVAPSQEFLDTLRRLIEEEKARPEA' A
#
# COMPACT_ATOMS: atom_id res chain seq x y z
N MET A 1 -11.37 17.75 17.80
CA MET A 1 -12.09 17.66 16.51
C MET A 1 -11.24 18.21 15.35
N SER A 2 -9.92 17.98 15.30
CA SER A 2 -9.01 18.55 14.28
C SER A 2 -8.28 17.49 13.42
N GLY A 3 -8.78 16.24 13.39
CA GLY A 3 -8.15 15.12 12.68
C GLY A 3 -8.77 14.75 11.34
N CYS A 4 -10.01 15.20 11.07
CA CYS A 4 -10.80 14.70 9.94
C CYS A 4 -10.56 15.50 8.63
N GLN A 5 -10.04 16.73 8.72
CA GLN A 5 -9.93 17.66 7.58
C GLN A 5 -9.08 17.10 6.43
N ASN A 6 -8.11 16.23 6.74
CA ASN A 6 -7.19 15.59 5.79
C ASN A 6 -7.35 14.06 5.80
N ALA A 7 -8.49 13.53 6.31
CA ALA A 7 -8.66 12.11 6.53
C ALA A 7 -8.51 11.30 5.24
N VAL A 8 -9.00 11.80 4.10
CA VAL A 8 -8.91 11.13 2.80
C VAL A 8 -7.47 11.02 2.30
N GLU A 9 -6.70 12.12 2.35
CA GLU A 9 -5.30 12.13 1.93
C GLU A 9 -4.43 11.20 2.81
N TYR A 10 -4.69 11.20 4.11
CA TYR A 10 -4.02 10.29 5.04
C TYR A 10 -4.43 8.83 4.86
N VAL A 11 -5.66 8.56 4.40
CA VAL A 11 -6.13 7.21 4.10
C VAL A 11 -5.38 6.64 2.90
N TYR A 12 -5.19 7.41 1.82
CA TYR A 12 -4.39 6.96 0.68
C TYR A 12 -2.93 6.68 1.06
N GLN A 13 -2.25 7.63 1.71
CA GLN A 13 -0.87 7.43 2.16
C GLN A 13 -0.73 6.26 3.14
N TYR A 14 -1.74 6.01 3.98
CA TYR A 14 -1.75 4.87 4.90
C TYR A 14 -1.96 3.54 4.16
N ILE A 15 -2.82 3.52 3.15
CA ILE A 15 -3.12 2.34 2.34
C ILE A 15 -1.94 1.98 1.41
N ASP A 16 -1.14 2.96 0.99
CA ASP A 16 0.02 2.79 0.11
C ASP A 16 1.35 2.62 0.85
N ASP A 17 1.31 2.55 2.19
CA ASP A 17 2.48 2.36 3.07
C ASP A 17 3.48 3.53 3.10
N GLU A 18 3.14 4.66 2.48
CA GLU A 18 4.01 5.84 2.28
C GLU A 18 4.16 6.74 3.53
N LEU A 19 3.61 6.32 4.67
CA LEU A 19 3.67 7.08 5.91
C LEU A 19 4.86 6.70 6.78
N THR A 20 5.52 7.73 7.33
CA THR A 20 6.43 7.54 8.47
C THR A 20 5.74 6.82 9.62
N VAL A 21 6.50 6.04 10.40
CA VAL A 21 6.00 5.21 11.51
C VAL A 21 5.14 6.03 12.49
N THR A 22 5.55 7.25 12.79
CA THR A 22 4.84 8.16 13.71
C THR A 22 3.50 8.62 13.16
N ARG A 23 3.42 8.97 11.87
CA ARG A 23 2.17 9.37 11.20
C ARG A 23 1.20 8.20 11.10
N ARG A 24 1.71 7.01 10.76
CA ARG A 24 0.92 5.77 10.72
C ARG A 24 0.25 5.46 12.06
N ALA A 25 0.97 5.58 13.16
CA ALA A 25 0.43 5.35 14.50
C ALA A 25 -0.70 6.35 14.84
N ARG A 26 -0.52 7.63 14.49
CA ARG A 26 -1.52 8.69 14.72
C ARG A 26 -2.82 8.44 13.94
N ILE A 27 -2.70 8.05 12.67
CA ILE A 27 -3.87 7.74 11.82
C ILE A 27 -4.59 6.49 12.32
N ARG A 28 -3.85 5.44 12.68
CA ARG A 28 -4.42 4.23 13.29
C ARG A 28 -5.22 4.55 14.55
N TRP A 29 -4.71 5.45 15.40
CA TRP A 29 -5.42 5.88 16.60
C TRP A 29 -6.68 6.68 16.27
N HIS A 30 -6.63 7.54 15.24
CA HIS A 30 -7.79 8.31 14.80
C HIS A 30 -8.90 7.41 14.23
N LEU A 31 -8.56 6.45 13.37
CA LEU A 31 -9.50 5.49 12.79
C LEU A 31 -10.23 4.66 13.86
N ARG A 32 -9.56 4.35 14.99
CA ARG A 32 -10.18 3.65 16.12
C ARG A 32 -11.21 4.49 16.89
N ARG A 33 -11.17 5.82 16.77
CA ARG A 33 -11.99 6.75 17.55
C ARG A 33 -13.03 7.51 16.72
N CYS A 34 -12.98 7.42 15.39
CA CYS A 34 -13.87 8.16 14.50
C CYS A 34 -14.61 7.23 13.52
N GLY A 35 -15.91 7.05 13.75
CA GLY A 35 -16.83 6.28 12.89
C GLY A 35 -16.77 6.71 11.41
N ASN A 36 -16.92 8.01 11.16
CA ASN A 36 -16.93 8.53 9.78
C ASN A 36 -15.63 8.25 9.01
N CYS A 37 -14.48 8.27 9.69
CA CYS A 37 -13.19 8.01 9.05
C CYS A 37 -12.93 6.51 8.84
N ILE A 38 -13.47 5.63 9.71
CA ILE A 38 -13.35 4.18 9.49
C ILE A 38 -14.21 3.73 8.31
N ASP A 39 -15.37 4.33 8.10
CA ASP A 39 -16.24 4.02 6.95
C ASP A 39 -15.56 4.44 5.63
N ALA A 40 -15.02 5.66 5.58
CA ALA A 40 -14.24 6.13 4.44
C ALA A 40 -13.01 5.24 4.17
N PHE A 41 -12.24 4.88 5.21
CA PHE A 41 -11.10 3.97 5.09
C PHE A 41 -11.51 2.59 4.54
N THR A 42 -12.64 2.07 5.01
CA THR A 42 -13.16 0.76 4.57
C THR A 42 -13.56 0.80 3.10
N PHE A 43 -14.24 1.86 2.66
CA PHE A 43 -14.59 2.06 1.25
C PHE A 43 -13.34 2.09 0.36
N GLU A 44 -12.34 2.91 0.71
CA GLU A 44 -11.11 3.05 -0.08
C GLU A 44 -10.32 1.74 -0.15
N THR A 45 -10.24 1.01 0.97
CA THR A 45 -9.58 -0.30 1.01
C THR A 45 -10.28 -1.31 0.08
N GLN A 46 -11.61 -1.32 0.06
CA GLN A 46 -12.39 -2.18 -0.83
C GLN A 46 -12.23 -1.76 -2.30
N LEU A 47 -12.21 -0.46 -2.59
CA LEU A 47 -11.99 0.07 -3.94
C LEU A 47 -10.61 -0.35 -4.47
N LYS A 48 -9.54 -0.15 -3.68
CA LYS A 48 -8.19 -0.60 -4.04
C LYS A 48 -8.14 -2.10 -4.33
N ALA A 49 -8.81 -2.91 -3.50
CA ALA A 49 -8.88 -4.35 -3.73
C ALA A 49 -9.60 -4.71 -5.04
N ARG A 50 -10.72 -4.02 -5.36
CA ARG A 50 -11.47 -4.21 -6.61
C ARG A 50 -10.64 -3.81 -7.84
N VAL A 51 -9.97 -2.66 -7.80
CA VAL A 51 -9.08 -2.21 -8.88
C VAL A 51 -7.92 -3.19 -9.06
N SER A 52 -7.29 -3.64 -7.96
CA SER A 52 -6.22 -4.63 -7.99
C SER A 52 -6.66 -5.97 -8.58
N GLN A 53 -7.93 -6.35 -8.46
CA GLN A 53 -8.47 -7.57 -9.07
C GLN A 53 -8.81 -7.37 -10.56
N ALA A 54 -9.38 -6.22 -10.92
CA ALA A 54 -9.82 -5.93 -12.28
C ALA A 54 -8.66 -5.68 -13.26
N GLY A 55 -7.55 -5.13 -12.79
CA GLY A 55 -6.42 -4.70 -13.63
C GLY A 55 -5.27 -5.71 -13.74
N ARG A 56 -5.45 -6.99 -13.37
CA ARG A 56 -4.34 -7.95 -13.42
C ARG A 56 -4.07 -8.39 -14.85
N VAL A 57 -3.06 -7.78 -15.46
CA VAL A 57 -2.40 -8.35 -16.63
C VAL A 57 -1.30 -9.27 -16.13
N ALA A 58 -1.35 -10.54 -16.52
CA ALA A 58 -0.26 -11.46 -16.24
C ALA A 58 1.01 -10.93 -16.92
N PRO A 59 2.14 -10.82 -16.22
CA PRO A 59 3.39 -10.44 -16.86
C PRO A 59 3.77 -11.48 -17.94
N SER A 60 4.45 -11.03 -18.99
CA SER A 60 4.95 -11.93 -20.03
C SER A 60 5.97 -12.93 -19.44
N GLN A 61 6.08 -14.12 -20.03
CA GLN A 61 7.09 -15.09 -19.60
C GLN A 61 8.52 -14.54 -19.74
N GLU A 62 8.79 -13.78 -20.81
CA GLU A 62 10.08 -13.12 -21.02
C GLU A 62 10.48 -12.18 -19.87
N PHE A 63 9.51 -11.42 -19.33
CA PHE A 63 9.74 -10.57 -18.17
C PHE A 63 10.10 -11.41 -16.93
N LEU A 64 9.35 -12.49 -16.69
CA LEU A 64 9.60 -13.39 -15.55
C LEU A 64 10.96 -14.08 -15.65
N ASP A 65 11.36 -14.50 -16.85
CA ASP A 65 12.66 -15.15 -17.08
C ASP A 65 13.81 -14.15 -16.90
N THR A 66 13.64 -12.92 -17.37
CA THR A 66 14.61 -11.84 -17.13
C THR A 66 14.75 -11.55 -15.64
N LEU A 67 13.64 -11.44 -14.92
CA LEU A 67 13.62 -11.17 -13.48
C LEU A 67 14.31 -12.30 -12.69
N ARG A 68 14.03 -13.57 -13.02
CA ARG A 68 14.68 -14.73 -12.41
C ARG A 68 16.19 -14.68 -12.60
N ARG A 69 16.66 -14.41 -13.82
CA ARG A 69 18.09 -14.30 -14.13
C ARG A 69 18.77 -13.23 -13.27
N LEU A 70 18.20 -12.03 -13.18
CA LEU A 70 18.76 -10.94 -12.37
C LEU A 70 18.83 -11.29 -10.88
N ILE A 71 17.81 -11.97 -10.35
CA ILE A 71 17.81 -12.43 -8.95
C ILE A 71 18.93 -13.45 -8.69
N GLU A 72 19.16 -14.39 -9.61
CA GLU A 72 20.23 -15.38 -9.45
C GLU A 72 21.63 -14.75 -9.60
N GLU A 73 21.79 -13.79 -10.51
CA GLU A 73 23.02 -13.00 -10.64
C GLU A 73 23.33 -12.22 -9.35
N GLU A 74 22.31 -11.63 -8.74
CA GLU A 74 22.44 -10.93 -7.46
C GLU A 74 22.87 -11.87 -6.33
N LYS A 75 22.24 -13.05 -6.21
CA LYS A 75 22.60 -14.06 -5.21
C LYS A 75 24.02 -14.61 -5.41
N ALA A 76 24.46 -14.72 -6.66
CA ALA A 76 25.79 -15.21 -7.00
C ALA A 76 26.88 -14.15 -6.82
N ARG A 77 26.51 -12.89 -6.60
CA ARG A 77 27.46 -11.81 -6.34
C ARG A 77 28.06 -11.99 -4.94
N PRO A 78 29.38 -12.17 -4.83
CA PRO A 78 30.02 -12.24 -3.52
C PRO A 78 29.81 -10.91 -2.78
N GLU A 79 29.42 -10.98 -1.50
CA GLU A 79 29.37 -9.83 -0.60
C GLU A 79 30.77 -9.20 -0.58
N ALA A 80 30.87 -7.96 -1.06
CA ALA A 80 32.11 -7.19 -1.05
C ALA A 80 32.42 -6.63 0.34
#